data_AF-A0A0F5HUF1-F1
#
_entry.id   AF-A0A0F5HUF1-F1
#
_cell.length_a   1.000
_cell.length_b   1.000
_cell.length_c   1.000
_cell.angle_alpha   90.00
_cell.angle_beta   90.00
_cell.angle_gamma   90.00
#
_symmetry.space_group_name_H-M   'P 1'
#
loop_
_entity.id
_entity.type
_entity.pdbx_description
1 polymer ?
#
loop_
_entity_poly.entity_id
_entity_poly.type
_entity_poly.pdbx_seq_one_letter_code
_entity_poly.pdbx_strand_id
1 'polypeptide(L)'
;MEEMNLREQIVLTYYIHYYVDNDPNTMAELHHALSEELGETYTETLEELKEEGLVNGLEALPDSYVEQGAEKITKPMLTNKGVMLIENILDIHSYAVERDKLSYIQNNLERNSIRLTVQTLKNYLEKAKKGSAEE
;
A
#
# COMPACT_ATOMS: atom_id res chain seq x y z
N MET A 1 -2.73 -0.11 22.25
CA MET A 1 -2.36 -0.07 20.83
C MET A 1 -2.83 -1.34 20.20
N GLU A 2 -3.48 -1.18 19.07
CA GLU A 2 -3.79 -2.30 18.19
C GLU A 2 -2.64 -2.43 17.19
N GLU A 3 -2.20 -3.66 16.91
CA GLU A 3 -1.21 -3.91 15.87
C GLU A 3 -1.96 -4.36 14.63
N MET A 4 -1.79 -3.62 13.53
CA MET A 4 -2.33 -4.02 12.24
C MET A 4 -1.64 -5.33 11.84
N ASN A 5 -2.39 -6.34 11.45
CA ASN A 5 -1.76 -7.61 11.08
C ASN A 5 -1.01 -7.48 9.75
N LEU A 6 -0.12 -8.43 9.45
CA LEU A 6 0.74 -8.37 8.27
C LEU A 6 -0.05 -8.25 6.97
N ARG A 7 -1.16 -8.98 6.85
CA ARG A 7 -2.02 -8.98 5.67
C ARG A 7 -2.64 -7.60 5.44
N GLU A 8 -3.19 -7.00 6.48
CA GLU A 8 -3.73 -5.64 6.46
C GLU A 8 -2.66 -4.60 6.10
N GLN A 9 -1.44 -4.76 6.63
CA GLN A 9 -0.32 -3.89 6.31
C GLN A 9 0.05 -3.99 4.82
N ILE A 10 0.09 -5.20 4.23
CA ILE A 10 0.38 -5.38 2.80
C ILE A 10 -0.73 -4.77 1.93
N VAL A 11 -2.00 -4.95 2.30
CA VAL A 11 -3.13 -4.32 1.60
C VAL A 11 -3.05 -2.79 1.70
N LEU A 12 -2.68 -2.25 2.87
CA LEU A 12 -2.47 -0.82 3.09
C LEU A 12 -1.40 -0.26 2.16
N THR A 13 -0.34 -1.02 1.87
CA THR A 13 0.70 -0.63 0.92
C THR A 13 0.13 -0.31 -0.47
N TYR A 14 -0.70 -1.22 -1.00
CA TYR A 14 -1.34 -1.02 -2.31
C TYR A 14 -2.37 0.11 -2.26
N TYR A 15 -3.01 0.33 -1.11
CA TYR A 15 -3.93 1.46 -0.91
C TYR A 15 -3.19 2.80 -0.98
N ILE A 16 -2.04 2.90 -0.31
CA ILE A 16 -1.18 4.10 -0.33
C ILE A 16 -0.65 4.34 -1.75
N HIS A 17 -0.14 3.31 -2.42
CA HIS A 17 0.48 3.44 -3.73
C HIS A 17 -0.45 4.07 -4.78
N TYR A 18 -1.75 3.78 -4.69
CA TYR A 18 -2.75 4.42 -5.56
C TYR A 18 -2.73 5.96 -5.51
N TYR A 19 -2.33 6.53 -4.37
CA TYR A 19 -2.25 7.96 -4.15
C TYR A 19 -0.83 8.54 -4.35
N VAL A 20 0.18 7.71 -4.65
CA VAL A 20 1.59 8.11 -4.80
C VAL A 20 2.03 7.92 -6.25
N ASP A 21 1.72 8.88 -7.13
CA ASP A 21 2.03 8.99 -8.58
C ASP A 21 1.83 7.74 -9.48
N ASN A 22 1.52 6.59 -8.88
CA ASN A 22 1.37 5.27 -9.48
C ASN A 22 2.56 4.88 -10.39
N ASP A 23 3.76 5.24 -9.94
CA ASP A 23 5.01 5.02 -10.69
C ASP A 23 5.46 3.54 -10.60
N PRO A 24 5.70 2.87 -11.75
CA PRO A 24 6.16 1.49 -11.80
C PRO A 24 7.40 1.20 -10.95
N ASN A 25 8.38 2.11 -10.98
CA ASN A 25 9.66 1.91 -10.31
C ASN A 25 9.50 2.00 -8.79
N THR A 26 8.61 2.87 -8.32
CA THR A 26 8.22 2.96 -6.91
C THR A 26 7.55 1.66 -6.44
N MET A 27 6.68 1.04 -7.26
CA MET A 27 6.10 -0.26 -6.93
C MET A 27 7.16 -1.38 -6.93
N ALA A 28 8.09 -1.37 -7.89
CA ALA A 28 9.18 -2.34 -7.97
C ALA A 28 10.10 -2.27 -6.73
N GLU A 29 10.53 -1.06 -6.35
CA GLU A 29 11.36 -0.83 -5.16
C GLU A 29 10.66 -1.35 -3.89
N LEU A 30 9.37 -1.04 -3.76
CA LEU A 30 8.56 -1.46 -2.63
C LEU A 30 8.38 -2.98 -2.56
N HIS A 31 8.08 -3.61 -3.70
CA HIS A 31 7.93 -5.06 -3.78
C HIS A 31 9.25 -5.76 -3.43
N HIS A 32 10.37 -5.25 -3.94
CA HIS A 32 11.70 -5.75 -3.62
C HIS A 32 12.01 -5.63 -2.12
N ALA A 33 11.82 -4.45 -1.53
CA ALA A 33 12.08 -4.21 -0.11
C ALA A 33 11.21 -5.08 0.81
N LEU A 34 9.92 -5.26 0.48
CA LEU A 34 9.04 -6.16 1.23
C LEU A 34 9.48 -7.63 1.10
N SER A 35 9.92 -8.04 -0.08
CA SER A 35 10.46 -9.39 -0.31
C SER A 35 11.75 -9.63 0.47
N GLU A 36 12.63 -8.64 0.56
CA GLU A 36 13.85 -8.72 1.36
C GLU A 36 13.56 -8.78 2.87
N GLU A 37 12.60 -7.99 3.36
CA GLU A 37 12.27 -7.93 4.79
C GLU A 37 11.50 -9.17 5.28
N LEU A 38 10.56 -9.66 4.48
CA LEU A 38 9.59 -10.68 4.90
C LEU A 38 9.81 -12.05 4.25
N GLY A 39 10.61 -12.13 3.17
CA GLY A 39 10.93 -13.37 2.48
C GLY A 39 9.70 -14.11 1.95
N GLU A 40 9.68 -15.43 2.13
CA GLU A 40 8.60 -16.32 1.66
C GLU A 40 7.23 -15.96 2.22
N THR A 41 7.17 -15.44 3.46
CA THR A 41 5.91 -15.00 4.08
C THR A 41 5.22 -13.90 3.28
N TYR A 42 5.97 -13.03 2.60
CA TYR A 42 5.38 -12.01 1.74
C TYR A 42 4.72 -12.63 0.50
N THR A 43 5.40 -13.57 -0.15
CA THR A 43 4.86 -14.28 -1.32
C THR A 43 3.60 -15.06 -0.96
N GLU A 44 3.63 -15.84 0.12
CA GLU A 44 2.47 -16.59 0.62
C GLU A 44 1.30 -15.65 0.94
N THR A 45 1.59 -14.53 1.62
CA THR A 45 0.55 -13.54 1.94
C THR A 45 -0.05 -12.93 0.67
N LEU A 46 0.76 -12.59 -0.34
CA LEU A 46 0.26 -12.06 -1.60
C LEU A 46 -0.67 -13.05 -2.33
N GLU A 47 -0.32 -14.33 -2.33
CA GLU A 47 -1.17 -15.37 -2.89
C GLU A 47 -2.51 -15.47 -2.16
N GLU A 48 -2.51 -15.49 -0.82
CA GLU A 48 -3.74 -15.47 -0.02
C GLU A 48 -4.61 -14.24 -0.32
N LEU A 49 -4.01 -13.06 -0.38
CA LEU A 49 -4.72 -11.81 -0.67
C LEU A 49 -5.35 -11.84 -2.06
N LYS A 50 -4.71 -12.48 -3.04
CA LYS A 50 -5.25 -12.68 -4.39
C LYS A 50 -6.40 -13.68 -4.39
N GLU A 51 -6.25 -14.82 -3.71
CA GLU A 51 -7.31 -15.84 -3.60
C GLU A 51 -8.57 -15.29 -2.93
N GLU A 52 -8.39 -14.43 -1.93
CA GLU A 52 -9.50 -13.74 -1.25
C GLU A 52 -10.08 -12.57 -2.06
N GLY A 53 -9.48 -12.23 -3.21
CA GLY A 53 -9.89 -11.15 -4.07
C GLY A 53 -9.72 -9.77 -3.45
N LEU A 54 -8.71 -9.57 -2.59
CA LEU A 54 -8.35 -8.27 -2.00
C LEU A 54 -7.43 -7.49 -2.93
N VAL A 55 -6.57 -8.19 -3.68
CA VAL A 55 -5.68 -7.65 -4.71
C VAL A 55 -5.87 -8.41 -6.02
N ASN A 56 -5.69 -7.71 -7.14
CA ASN A 56 -5.69 -8.30 -8.47
C ASN A 56 -4.47 -7.85 -9.25
N GLY A 57 -4.06 -8.63 -10.24
CA GLY A 57 -2.99 -8.22 -11.15
C GLY A 57 -1.59 -8.40 -10.62
N LEU A 58 -1.37 -9.28 -9.63
CA LEU A 58 -0.03 -9.56 -9.09
C LEU A 58 0.94 -10.07 -10.16
N GLU A 59 0.43 -10.68 -11.23
CA GLU A 59 1.24 -11.12 -12.38
C GLU A 59 1.91 -9.97 -13.16
N ALA A 60 1.48 -8.72 -12.91
CA ALA A 60 2.04 -7.53 -13.51
C ALA A 60 3.02 -6.80 -12.59
N LEU A 61 3.34 -7.37 -11.42
CA LEU A 61 4.41 -6.84 -10.58
C LEU A 61 5.72 -6.83 -11.38
N PRO A 62 6.39 -5.68 -11.49
CA PRO A 62 7.64 -5.59 -12.22
C PRO A 62 8.73 -6.35 -11.48
N ASP A 63 9.30 -7.38 -12.13
CA ASP A 63 10.47 -8.12 -11.62
C ASP A 63 11.76 -7.28 -11.63
N SER A 64 11.73 -6.12 -12.29
CA SER A 64 12.87 -5.20 -12.40
C SER A 64 12.39 -3.77 -12.71
N TYR A 65 13.26 -2.79 -12.46
CA TYR A 65 13.01 -1.40 -12.82
C TYR A 65 12.73 -1.26 -14.32
N VAL A 66 11.71 -0.47 -14.65
CA VAL A 66 11.35 -0.16 -16.03
C VAL A 66 12.05 1.14 -16.48
N GLU A 67 12.41 1.20 -17.77
CA GLU A 67 12.96 2.42 -18.36
C GLU A 67 11.95 3.59 -18.27
N GLN A 68 12.46 4.81 -18.08
CA GLN A 68 11.63 6.01 -17.94
C GLN A 68 10.69 6.17 -19.15
N GLY A 69 9.39 6.29 -18.89
CA GLY A 69 8.34 6.42 -19.92
C GLY A 69 7.49 5.16 -20.14
N ALA A 70 7.71 4.09 -19.37
CA ALA A 70 6.75 2.98 -19.29
C ALA A 70 5.37 3.48 -18.81
N GLU A 71 4.29 2.90 -19.33
CA GLU A 71 2.92 3.23 -18.92
C GLU A 71 2.77 3.11 -17.41
N LYS A 72 2.07 4.07 -16.77
CA LYS A 72 1.74 4.00 -15.35
C LYS A 72 1.14 2.64 -15.04
N ILE A 73 1.62 2.01 -13.98
CA ILE A 73 1.19 0.65 -13.65
C ILE A 73 -0.29 0.67 -13.28
N THR A 74 -1.13 0.00 -14.07
CA THR A 74 -2.52 -0.24 -13.67
C THR A 74 -2.68 -1.53 -12.86
N LYS A 75 -1.60 -2.23 -12.48
CA LYS A 75 -1.62 -3.51 -11.77
C LYS A 75 -0.27 -3.84 -11.07
N PRO A 76 -0.25 -4.28 -9.82
CA PRO A 76 -1.39 -4.77 -9.06
C PRO A 76 -2.26 -3.65 -8.50
N MET A 77 -3.55 -3.92 -8.38
CA MET A 77 -4.52 -2.99 -7.80
C MET A 77 -5.27 -3.66 -6.65
N LEU A 78 -5.65 -2.85 -5.67
CA LEU A 78 -6.69 -3.24 -4.75
C LEU A 78 -8.01 -3.41 -5.49
N THR A 79 -8.75 -4.44 -5.09
CA THR A 79 -10.16 -4.55 -5.44
C THR A 79 -11.00 -3.66 -4.54
N ASN A 80 -12.29 -3.50 -4.86
CA ASN A 80 -13.23 -2.84 -3.94
C ASN A 80 -13.26 -3.51 -2.55
N LYS A 81 -13.05 -4.83 -2.48
CA LYS A 81 -12.97 -5.56 -1.21
C LYS A 81 -11.73 -5.15 -0.41
N GLY A 82 -10.58 -5.02 -1.09
CA GLY A 82 -9.33 -4.53 -0.48
C GLY A 82 -9.43 -3.09 0.00
N VAL A 83 -10.04 -2.21 -0.78
CA VAL A 83 -10.33 -0.82 -0.38
C VAL A 83 -11.20 -0.77 0.86
N MET A 84 -12.34 -1.48 0.86
CA MET A 84 -13.25 -1.51 2.02
C MET A 84 -12.59 -2.07 3.28
N LEU A 85 -11.68 -3.05 3.15
CA LEU A 85 -10.93 -3.57 4.30
C LEU A 85 -10.15 -2.45 4.99
N ILE A 86 -9.37 -1.67 4.23
CA ILE A 86 -8.56 -0.58 4.77
C ILE A 86 -9.43 0.56 5.29
N GLU A 87 -10.46 0.94 4.54
CA GLU A 87 -11.37 2.01 4.98
C GLU A 87 -12.09 1.66 6.28
N ASN A 88 -12.48 0.39 6.49
CA ASN A 88 -13.07 -0.06 7.74
C ASN A 88 -12.08 -0.04 8.91
N ILE A 89 -10.84 -0.52 8.71
CA ILE A 89 -9.81 -0.54 9.76
C ILE A 89 -9.43 0.89 10.19
N LEU A 90 -9.31 1.78 9.21
CA LEU A 90 -8.91 3.17 9.44
C LEU A 90 -10.11 4.08 9.75
N ASP A 91 -11.34 3.55 9.81
CA ASP A 91 -12.55 4.34 10.02
C ASP A 91 -12.65 5.53 9.03
N ILE A 92 -12.30 5.27 7.77
CA ILE A 92 -12.33 6.23 6.67
C ILE A 92 -13.70 6.15 6.00
N HIS A 93 -14.52 7.17 6.19
CA HIS A 93 -15.79 7.28 5.48
C HIS A 93 -15.64 8.01 4.14
N SER A 94 -16.31 7.52 3.10
CA SER A 94 -16.17 7.98 1.71
C SER A 94 -16.49 9.46 1.46
N TYR A 95 -17.15 10.14 2.42
CA TYR A 95 -17.49 11.57 2.37
C TYR A 95 -16.32 12.49 2.76
N ALA A 96 -15.18 11.94 3.21
CA ALA A 96 -13.97 12.71 3.50
C ALA A 96 -13.33 13.16 2.18
N VAL A 97 -13.86 14.25 1.62
CA VAL A 97 -13.31 15.01 0.50
C VAL A 97 -12.21 15.93 1.04
N GLU A 98 -11.11 15.35 1.50
CA GLU A 98 -9.92 16.13 1.86
C GLU A 98 -8.89 16.05 0.74
N ARG A 99 -8.18 17.18 0.55
CA ARG A 99 -7.20 17.39 -0.52
C ARG A 99 -5.98 16.47 -0.42
N ASP A 100 -5.79 15.75 0.69
CA ASP A 100 -4.65 14.87 0.93
C ASP A 100 -5.09 13.58 1.65
N LYS A 101 -5.33 12.51 0.86
CA LYS A 101 -5.70 11.18 1.37
C LYS A 101 -4.59 10.52 2.19
N LEU A 102 -3.31 10.82 1.93
CA LEU A 102 -2.17 10.26 2.66
C LEU A 102 -2.11 10.78 4.09
N SER A 103 -2.34 12.08 4.27
CA SER A 103 -2.48 12.68 5.59
C SER A 103 -3.63 12.05 6.40
N TYR A 104 -4.75 11.71 5.76
CA TYR A 104 -5.87 11.06 6.43
C TYR A 104 -5.54 9.62 6.88
N ILE A 105 -4.83 8.84 6.05
CA ILE A 105 -4.35 7.50 6.43
C ILE A 105 -3.49 7.57 7.70
N GLN A 106 -2.51 8.49 7.72
CA GLN A 106 -1.63 8.68 8.89
C GLN A 106 -2.41 9.11 10.14
N ASN A 107 -3.26 10.13 10.00
CA ASN A 107 -4.04 10.64 11.12
C ASN A 107 -4.93 9.57 11.73
N ASN A 108 -5.52 8.68 10.93
CA ASN A 108 -6.35 7.60 11.46
C ASN A 108 -5.53 6.45 12.06
N LEU A 109 -4.36 6.12 11.51
CA LEU A 109 -3.43 5.18 12.17
C LEU A 109 -3.09 5.69 13.58
N GLU A 110 -2.76 6.99 13.71
CA GLU A 110 -2.46 7.61 15.00
C GLU A 110 -3.69 7.68 15.92
N ARG A 111 -4.81 8.19 15.43
CA ARG A 111 -6.07 8.36 16.18
C ARG A 111 -6.58 7.03 16.72
N ASN A 112 -6.51 5.98 15.91
CA ASN A 112 -6.97 4.64 16.28
C ASN A 112 -5.89 3.86 17.05
N SER A 113 -4.72 4.47 17.32
CA SER A 113 -3.60 3.83 18.00
C SER A 113 -3.17 2.51 17.34
N ILE A 114 -3.24 2.49 16.01
CA ILE A 114 -2.84 1.37 15.15
C ILE A 114 -1.35 1.48 14.85
N ARG A 115 -0.60 0.45 15.20
CA ARG A 115 0.84 0.36 14.91
C ARG A 115 1.09 -0.52 13.69
N LEU A 116 1.93 -0.02 12.81
CA LEU A 116 2.59 -0.81 11.78
C LEU A 116 3.78 -1.55 12.42
N THR A 117 4.04 -2.77 11.98
CA THR A 117 5.17 -3.58 12.45
C THR A 117 6.21 -3.77 11.34
N VAL A 118 5.80 -3.76 10.08
CA VAL A 118 6.68 -3.83 8.91
C VAL A 118 7.41 -2.50 8.72
N GLN A 119 8.74 -2.52 8.77
CA GLN A 119 9.55 -1.31 8.73
C GLN A 119 9.55 -0.66 7.34
N THR A 120 9.60 -1.47 6.29
CA THR A 120 9.49 -1.00 4.90
C THR A 120 8.22 -0.18 4.68
N LEU A 121 7.08 -0.62 5.22
CA LEU A 121 5.81 0.10 5.10
C LEU A 121 5.80 1.44 5.86
N LYS A 122 6.37 1.48 7.07
CA LYS A 122 6.53 2.75 7.81
C LYS A 122 7.31 3.76 6.99
N ASN A 123 8.47 3.33 6.48
CA ASN A 123 9.34 4.17 5.67
C ASN A 123 8.63 4.63 4.40
N TYR A 124 7.86 3.75 3.76
CA TYR A 124 7.11 4.07 2.55
C TYR A 124 6.04 5.14 2.81
N LEU A 125 5.25 5.01 3.88
CA LEU A 125 4.24 5.98 4.27
C LEU A 125 4.85 7.35 4.64
N GLU A 126 6.03 7.36 5.27
CA GLU A 126 6.78 8.60 5.54
C GLU A 126 7.32 9.26 4.27
N LYS A 127 7.85 8.47 3.32
CA LYS A 127 8.32 8.97 2.01
C LYS A 127 7.15 9.55 1.20
N ALA A 128 6.02 8.85 1.14
CA ALA A 128 4.82 9.27 0.41
C ALA A 128 4.36 10.69 0.80
N LYS A 129 4.42 11.03 2.10
CA LYS A 129 4.09 12.36 2.62
C LYS A 129 5.04 13.45 2.17
N LYS A 130 6.35 13.15 2.10
CA LYS A 130 7.35 14.15 1.68
C LYS A 130 7.16 14.50 0.20
N GLY A 131 6.86 13.49 -0.63
CA GLY A 131 6.53 13.71 -2.04
C GLY A 131 5.26 14.53 -2.23
N SER A 132 4.21 14.31 -1.43
CA SER A 132 2.95 15.05 -1.54
C SER A 132 2.99 16.48 -0.98
N ALA A 133 4.03 16.86 -0.23
CA ALA A 133 4.21 18.20 0.34
C ALA A 133 5.09 19.12 -0.52
N GLU A 134 5.75 18.59 -1.55
CA GLU A 134 6.65 19.31 -2.46
C GLU A 134 6.01 19.65 -3.83
N GLU A 135 4.75 19.27 -4.06
CA GLU A 135 3.91 19.65 -5.23
C GLU A 135 2.88 20.74 -4.88
#